data_AF-A0A0G0VM39-F1
#
_entry.id   AF-A0A0G0VM39-F1
#
_cell.length_a   1.000
_cell.length_b   1.000
_cell.length_c   1.000
_cell.angle_alpha   90.00
_cell.angle_beta   90.00
_cell.angle_gamma   90.00
#
_symmetry.space_group_name_H-M   'P 1'
#
loop_
_entity.id
_entity.type
_entity.pdbx_description
1 polymer ?
#
loop_
_entity_poly.entity_id
_entity_poly.type
_entity_poly.pdbx_seq_one_letter_code
_entity_poly.pdbx_strand_id
1 'polypeptide(L)'
;MDIKIDITDDRLFADVAPVVDRDKFSKEIGRIRTVVGISTLLPQDKYNQFAGDEKFLEKEVEKSRKRLYLPIVFRRVIEKAALCGAISDGDYLPAYLDSTLDTFDTEGKMLDETYFIVLSPGVRNEDVLKAYWEYADKIGNEKGVPEYEYINPVWKVDKKKPSIKKYREWYLAYRSRKPFKDIADGETEACPIKEPHDIGRNKPKGCTCFNESTIRKGVETYKSLVEKAPAF
;
A
#
# COMPACT_ATOMS: atom_id res chain seq x y z
N MET A 1 7.00 -15.21 -5.14
CA MET A 1 6.96 -14.29 -6.28
C MET A 1 7.10 -12.91 -5.69
N ASP A 2 8.17 -12.20 -6.04
CA ASP A 2 8.49 -10.95 -5.35
C ASP A 2 7.83 -9.78 -6.06
N ILE A 3 7.07 -8.99 -5.30
CA ILE A 3 6.40 -7.79 -5.77
C ILE A 3 7.19 -6.59 -5.24
N LYS A 4 7.62 -5.72 -6.15
CA LYS A 4 8.34 -4.50 -5.80
C LYS A 4 7.36 -3.47 -5.23
N ILE A 5 7.72 -2.78 -4.16
CA ILE A 5 6.90 -1.74 -3.53
C ILE A 5 7.73 -0.46 -3.47
N ASP A 6 7.52 0.43 -4.42
CA ASP A 6 8.16 1.73 -4.59
C ASP A 6 7.25 2.85 -4.05
N ILE A 7 6.77 2.68 -2.82
CA ILE A 7 5.94 3.67 -2.12
C ILE A 7 6.85 4.52 -1.23
N THR A 8 6.97 5.81 -1.53
CA THR A 8 7.81 6.75 -0.79
C THR A 8 7.16 7.16 0.53
N ASP A 9 5.83 7.23 0.58
CA ASP A 9 5.11 7.60 1.78
C ASP A 9 5.04 6.44 2.79
N ASP A 10 5.59 6.62 4.00
CA ASP A 10 5.66 5.57 5.01
C ASP A 10 4.29 5.10 5.52
N ARG A 11 3.24 5.93 5.44
CA ARG A 11 1.88 5.54 5.85
C ARG A 11 1.22 4.68 4.79
N LEU A 12 1.25 5.12 3.53
CA LEU A 12 0.74 4.32 2.41
C LEU A 12 1.50 2.98 2.34
N PHE A 13 2.81 3.01 2.61
CA PHE A 13 3.62 1.80 2.67
C PHE A 13 3.15 0.86 3.79
N ALA A 14 2.83 1.39 4.98
CA ALA A 14 2.34 0.61 6.10
C ALA A 14 0.97 -0.05 5.84
N ASP A 15 0.13 0.55 4.99
CA ASP A 15 -1.15 -0.03 4.59
C ASP A 15 -0.98 -1.11 3.52
N VAL A 16 -0.12 -0.85 2.53
CA VAL A 16 0.03 -1.72 1.35
C VAL A 16 0.95 -2.90 1.61
N ALA A 17 2.13 -2.66 2.18
CA ALA A 17 3.18 -3.66 2.23
C ALA A 17 2.82 -4.91 3.05
N PRO A 18 2.19 -4.80 4.25
CA PRO A 18 1.79 -5.98 5.00
C PRO A 18 0.75 -6.84 4.28
N VAL A 19 -0.11 -6.22 3.46
CA VAL A 19 -1.10 -6.95 2.63
C VAL A 19 -0.40 -7.70 1.50
N VAL A 20 0.50 -7.03 0.78
CA VAL A 20 1.23 -7.59 -0.37
C VAL A 20 2.12 -8.76 0.06
N ASP A 21 2.75 -8.67 1.24
CA ASP A 21 3.66 -9.69 1.73
C ASP A 21 2.95 -10.98 2.21
N ARG A 22 1.60 -11.02 2.25
CA ARG A 22 0.80 -12.20 2.59
C ARG A 22 0.91 -13.31 1.55
N ASP A 23 0.99 -14.56 2.02
CA ASP A 23 0.93 -15.74 1.14
C ASP A 23 -0.35 -15.76 0.30
N LYS A 24 -1.50 -15.41 0.90
CA LYS A 24 -2.79 -15.37 0.18
C LYS A 24 -2.77 -14.34 -0.95
N PHE A 25 -2.15 -13.18 -0.72
CA PHE A 25 -2.02 -12.15 -1.75
C PHE A 25 -1.18 -12.68 -2.93
N SER A 26 0.02 -13.20 -2.65
CA SER A 26 0.87 -13.77 -3.71
C SER A 26 0.18 -14.90 -4.49
N LYS A 27 -0.64 -15.73 -3.83
CA LYS A 27 -1.42 -16.80 -4.48
C LYS A 27 -2.48 -16.24 -5.44
N GLU A 28 -3.24 -15.23 -5.01
CA GLU A 28 -4.25 -14.60 -5.86
C GLU A 28 -3.60 -13.87 -7.04
N ILE A 29 -2.47 -13.20 -6.84
CA ILE A 29 -1.72 -12.58 -7.94
C ILE A 29 -1.25 -13.62 -8.97
N GLY A 30 -0.70 -14.74 -8.52
CA GLY A 30 -0.34 -15.85 -9.41
C GLY A 30 -1.54 -16.42 -10.18
N ARG A 31 -2.70 -16.50 -9.52
CA ARG A 31 -3.96 -16.92 -10.14
C ARG A 31 -4.40 -15.96 -11.24
N ILE A 32 -4.42 -14.64 -10.97
CA ILE A 32 -4.79 -13.63 -11.99
C ILE A 32 -3.87 -13.77 -13.21
N ARG A 33 -2.56 -13.83 -13.00
CA ARG A 33 -1.59 -13.98 -14.10
C ARG A 33 -1.84 -15.22 -14.94
N THR A 34 -2.12 -16.34 -14.30
CA THR A 34 -2.42 -17.60 -14.99
C THR A 34 -3.70 -17.50 -15.82
N VAL A 35 -4.75 -16.89 -15.25
CA VAL A 35 -6.07 -16.77 -15.89
C VAL A 35 -6.04 -15.78 -17.07
N VAL A 36 -5.27 -14.70 -16.95
CA VAL A 36 -5.13 -13.66 -18.00
C VAL A 36 -4.04 -14.03 -19.03
N GLY A 37 -3.20 -15.03 -18.74
CA GLY A 37 -2.13 -15.45 -19.66
C GLY A 37 -0.87 -14.57 -19.59
N ILE A 38 -0.61 -13.94 -18.45
CA ILE A 38 0.56 -13.07 -18.23
C ILE A 38 1.77 -13.95 -17.90
N SER A 39 2.60 -14.21 -18.92
CA SER A 39 3.86 -14.93 -18.78
C SER A 39 5.05 -14.01 -18.46
N THR A 40 4.99 -12.75 -18.93
CA THR A 40 6.03 -11.73 -18.74
C THR A 40 5.41 -10.48 -18.14
N LEU A 41 6.10 -9.88 -17.15
CA LEU A 41 5.62 -8.66 -16.50
C LEU A 41 5.62 -7.49 -17.47
N LEU A 42 4.55 -6.70 -17.41
CA LEU A 42 4.44 -5.46 -18.16
C LEU A 42 5.31 -4.37 -17.52
N PRO A 43 6.08 -3.62 -18.33
CA PRO A 43 6.70 -2.38 -17.87
C PRO A 43 5.64 -1.44 -17.27
N GLN A 44 5.98 -0.74 -16.17
CA GLN A 44 5.02 0.11 -15.45
C GLN A 44 4.46 1.25 -16.30
N ASP A 45 5.27 1.81 -17.18
CA ASP A 45 4.93 2.88 -18.12
C ASP A 45 3.93 2.43 -19.19
N LYS A 46 3.87 1.13 -19.49
CA LYS A 46 2.91 0.54 -20.43
C LYS A 46 1.59 0.13 -19.81
N TYR A 47 1.43 0.29 -18.49
CA TYR A 47 0.21 -0.13 -17.79
C TYR A 47 -1.08 0.45 -18.39
N ASN A 48 -1.13 1.76 -18.65
CA ASN A 48 -2.34 2.41 -19.16
C ASN A 48 -2.75 1.89 -20.55
N GLN A 49 -1.79 1.41 -21.35
CA GLN A 49 -2.07 0.85 -22.68
C GLN A 49 -2.73 -0.54 -22.60
N PHE A 50 -2.51 -1.27 -21.50
CA PHE A 50 -3.08 -2.60 -21.29
C PHE A 50 -4.38 -2.56 -20.46
N ALA A 51 -4.44 -1.67 -19.46
CA ALA A 51 -5.58 -1.56 -18.55
C ALA A 51 -6.88 -1.10 -19.22
N GLY A 52 -6.78 -0.38 -20.35
CA GLY A 52 -7.94 0.17 -21.06
C GLY A 52 -8.82 -0.86 -21.79
N ASP A 53 -8.30 -2.06 -22.09
CA ASP A 53 -8.93 -2.95 -23.08
C ASP A 53 -9.51 -4.26 -22.50
N GLU A 54 -9.27 -4.59 -21.23
CA GLU A 54 -9.62 -5.92 -20.69
C GLU A 54 -10.67 -5.92 -19.58
N LYS A 55 -11.97 -5.88 -19.95
CA LYS A 55 -13.10 -6.14 -19.02
C LYS A 55 -12.96 -7.45 -18.23
N PHE A 56 -12.25 -8.42 -18.79
CA PHE A 56 -11.96 -9.70 -18.13
C PHE A 56 -10.97 -9.56 -16.96
N LEU A 57 -9.92 -8.75 -17.13
CA LEU A 57 -8.96 -8.44 -16.07
C LEU A 57 -9.66 -7.77 -14.89
N GLU A 58 -10.51 -6.77 -15.14
CA GLU A 58 -11.26 -6.08 -14.09
C GLU A 58 -12.09 -7.05 -13.23
N LYS A 59 -12.76 -8.01 -13.88
CA LYS A 59 -13.57 -9.03 -13.19
C LYS A 59 -12.70 -9.94 -12.33
N GLU A 60 -11.52 -10.33 -12.79
CA GLU A 60 -10.62 -11.21 -12.04
C GLU A 60 -9.91 -10.48 -10.89
N VAL A 61 -9.56 -9.21 -11.08
CA VAL A 61 -9.07 -8.33 -10.01
C VAL A 61 -10.13 -8.17 -8.92
N GLU A 62 -11.38 -7.89 -9.30
CA GLU A 62 -12.48 -7.68 -8.36
C GLU A 62 -12.81 -8.94 -7.55
N LYS A 63 -12.82 -10.12 -8.21
CA LYS A 63 -12.95 -11.41 -7.50
C LYS A 63 -11.83 -11.64 -6.50
N SER A 64 -10.60 -11.36 -6.89
CA SER A 64 -9.42 -11.55 -6.03
C SER A 64 -9.46 -10.61 -4.84
N ARG A 65 -9.84 -9.34 -5.05
CA ARG A 65 -10.04 -8.35 -4.01
C ARG A 65 -11.04 -8.82 -2.96
N LYS A 66 -12.21 -9.32 -3.39
CA LYS A 66 -13.24 -9.88 -2.50
C LYS A 66 -12.73 -11.09 -1.70
N ARG A 67 -11.98 -12.00 -2.32
CA ARG A 67 -11.38 -13.17 -1.63
C ARG A 67 -10.29 -12.79 -0.62
N LEU A 68 -9.62 -11.68 -0.87
CA LEU A 68 -8.62 -11.12 0.04
C LEU A 68 -9.25 -10.25 1.12
N TYR A 69 -10.57 -10.02 1.08
CA TYR A 69 -11.31 -9.15 2.00
C TYR A 69 -10.72 -7.73 2.05
N LEU A 70 -10.30 -7.22 0.89
CA LEU A 70 -9.66 -5.92 0.76
C LEU A 70 -10.66 -4.87 0.28
N PRO A 71 -10.56 -3.61 0.77
CA PRO A 71 -11.37 -2.53 0.24
C PRO A 71 -10.97 -2.19 -1.20
N ILE A 72 -11.89 -1.53 -1.90
CA ILE A 72 -11.77 -1.13 -3.30
C ILE A 72 -10.56 -0.24 -3.61
N VAL A 73 -10.02 0.47 -2.62
CA VAL A 73 -8.74 1.20 -2.72
C VAL A 73 -7.54 0.29 -3.06
N PHE A 74 -7.63 -1.02 -2.82
CA PHE A 74 -6.61 -2.01 -3.23
C PHE A 74 -6.78 -2.53 -4.66
N ARG A 75 -7.82 -2.11 -5.39
CA ARG A 75 -8.08 -2.60 -6.75
C ARG A 75 -6.87 -2.39 -7.66
N ARG A 76 -6.37 -1.15 -7.74
CA ARG A 76 -5.17 -0.81 -8.53
C ARG A 76 -3.90 -1.48 -8.02
N VAL A 77 -3.75 -1.63 -6.70
CA VAL A 77 -2.65 -2.38 -6.09
C VAL A 77 -2.61 -3.83 -6.58
N ILE A 78 -3.75 -4.53 -6.57
CA ILE A 78 -3.86 -5.91 -7.05
C ILE A 78 -3.56 -5.99 -8.55
N GLU A 79 -4.13 -5.06 -9.32
CA GLU A 79 -3.96 -5.01 -10.76
C GLU A 79 -2.50 -4.79 -11.17
N LYS A 80 -1.84 -3.76 -10.59
CA LYS A 80 -0.41 -3.46 -10.84
C LYS A 80 0.51 -4.55 -10.34
N ALA A 81 0.20 -5.18 -9.20
CA ALA A 81 0.93 -6.35 -8.73
C ALA A 81 0.82 -7.51 -9.72
N ALA A 82 -0.36 -7.75 -10.29
CA ALA A 82 -0.59 -8.81 -11.27
C ALA A 82 0.10 -8.51 -12.61
N LEU A 83 -0.09 -7.33 -13.16
CA LEU A 83 0.42 -6.95 -14.49
C LEU A 83 1.92 -6.65 -14.48
N CYS A 84 2.36 -5.78 -13.56
CA CYS A 84 3.70 -5.20 -13.57
C CYS A 84 4.63 -5.82 -12.54
N GLY A 85 4.09 -6.49 -11.51
CA GLY A 85 4.88 -6.99 -10.38
C GLY A 85 5.51 -5.87 -9.53
N ALA A 86 4.99 -4.65 -9.64
CA ALA A 86 5.50 -3.49 -8.95
C ALA A 86 4.37 -2.50 -8.62
N ILE A 87 4.39 -1.93 -7.42
CA ILE A 87 3.39 -0.98 -6.88
C ILE A 87 4.12 0.31 -6.49
N SER A 88 3.49 1.45 -6.75
CA SER A 88 3.99 2.81 -6.51
C SER A 88 2.98 3.67 -5.73
N ASP A 89 3.39 4.87 -5.30
CA ASP A 89 2.54 5.79 -4.50
C ASP A 89 1.16 6.07 -5.14
N GLY A 90 1.07 6.13 -6.47
CA GLY A 90 -0.18 6.42 -7.19
C GLY A 90 -1.14 5.23 -7.34
N ASP A 91 -0.72 4.02 -6.94
CA ASP A 91 -1.48 2.79 -7.14
C ASP A 91 -2.40 2.47 -5.96
N TYR A 92 -2.15 3.07 -4.79
CA TYR A 92 -3.02 3.01 -3.63
C TYR A 92 -3.60 4.40 -3.38
N LEU A 93 -4.90 4.55 -3.60
CA LEU A 93 -5.60 5.81 -3.41
C LEU A 93 -6.29 5.79 -2.04
N PRO A 94 -5.77 6.50 -1.02
CA PRO A 94 -6.37 6.52 0.31
C PRO A 94 -7.73 7.25 0.34
N ALA A 95 -8.00 8.06 -0.68
CA ALA A 95 -9.32 8.61 -0.99
C ALA A 95 -9.58 8.52 -2.50
N TYR A 96 -10.80 8.15 -2.91
CA TYR A 96 -11.22 8.22 -4.31
C TYR A 96 -12.71 8.50 -4.44
N LEU A 97 -13.15 8.99 -5.60
CA LEU A 97 -14.56 9.25 -5.90
C LEU A 97 -15.21 7.98 -6.46
N ASP A 98 -16.31 7.58 -5.85
CA ASP A 98 -17.23 6.58 -6.37
C ASP A 98 -18.54 7.27 -6.77
N SER A 99 -19.34 6.63 -7.61
CA SER A 99 -20.67 7.13 -7.95
C SER A 99 -21.73 6.05 -7.95
N THR A 100 -22.94 6.41 -7.54
CA THR A 100 -24.14 5.60 -7.75
C THR A 100 -25.05 6.29 -8.74
N LEU A 101 -25.62 5.49 -9.63
CA LEU A 101 -26.66 5.91 -10.55
C LEU A 101 -27.99 5.76 -9.84
N ASP A 102 -28.66 6.87 -9.59
CA ASP A 102 -29.88 6.84 -8.80
C ASP A 102 -31.12 6.74 -9.70
N THR A 103 -31.11 7.35 -10.89
CA THR A 103 -32.27 7.34 -11.81
C THR A 103 -31.88 7.50 -13.29
N PHE A 104 -32.66 6.85 -14.16
CA PHE A 104 -32.69 7.10 -15.60
C PHE A 104 -34.04 7.74 -15.97
N ASP A 105 -34.05 8.64 -16.94
CA ASP A 105 -35.30 9.13 -17.52
C ASP A 105 -35.97 8.06 -18.40
N THR A 106 -37.18 8.37 -18.86
CA THR A 106 -37.97 7.50 -19.75
C THR A 106 -37.34 7.29 -21.13
N GLU A 107 -36.33 8.08 -21.50
CA GLU A 107 -35.56 7.98 -22.74
C GLU A 107 -34.24 7.20 -22.54
N GLY A 108 -33.97 6.73 -21.31
CA GLY A 108 -32.76 6.01 -20.95
C GLY A 108 -31.55 6.91 -20.70
N LYS A 109 -31.75 8.22 -20.56
CA LYS A 109 -30.70 9.19 -20.22
C LYS A 109 -30.50 9.23 -18.70
N MET A 110 -29.24 9.31 -18.24
CA MET A 110 -28.93 9.48 -16.82
C MET A 110 -29.49 10.81 -16.32
N LEU A 111 -30.25 10.78 -15.22
CA LEU A 111 -30.81 11.96 -14.56
C LEU A 111 -29.98 12.37 -13.35
N ASP A 112 -29.71 11.42 -12.44
CA ASP A 112 -29.02 11.71 -11.18
C ASP A 112 -27.85 10.72 -10.95
N GLU A 113 -26.65 11.27 -10.82
CA GLU A 113 -25.45 10.53 -10.39
C GLU A 113 -25.00 11.10 -9.04
N THR A 114 -25.09 10.29 -7.99
CA THR A 114 -24.61 10.69 -6.66
C THR A 114 -23.15 10.29 -6.51
N TYR A 115 -22.31 11.25 -6.17
CA TYR A 115 -20.88 11.02 -5.94
C TYR A 115 -20.57 10.85 -4.45
N PHE A 116 -19.69 9.90 -4.12
CA PHE A 116 -19.20 9.65 -2.76
C PHE A 116 -17.68 9.68 -2.74
N ILE A 117 -17.08 10.31 -1.75
CA ILE A 117 -15.64 10.15 -1.49
C ILE A 117 -15.47 8.95 -0.55
N VAL A 118 -14.87 7.88 -1.06
CA VAL A 118 -14.57 6.68 -0.29
C VAL A 118 -13.19 6.83 0.35
N LEU A 119 -13.13 6.60 1.66
CA LEU A 119 -11.95 6.83 2.49
C LEU A 119 -11.37 5.50 3.00
N SER A 120 -10.05 5.35 2.95
CA SER A 120 -9.35 4.28 3.65
C SER A 120 -9.06 4.68 5.11
N PRO A 121 -8.93 3.71 6.04
CA PRO A 121 -8.37 3.98 7.35
C PRO A 121 -7.01 4.68 7.20
N GLY A 122 -6.77 5.75 7.96
CA GLY A 122 -5.49 6.49 7.92
C GLY A 122 -5.38 7.57 6.83
N VAL A 123 -6.45 7.83 6.07
CA VAL A 123 -6.52 8.95 5.12
C VAL A 123 -6.20 10.29 5.81
N ARG A 124 -5.40 11.14 5.16
CA ARG A 124 -5.13 12.51 5.65
C ARG A 124 -6.07 13.52 5.05
N ASN A 125 -6.21 14.67 5.70
CA ASN A 125 -6.96 15.81 5.17
C ASN A 125 -6.45 16.25 3.80
N GLU A 126 -5.13 16.23 3.57
CA GLU A 126 -4.55 16.55 2.26
C GLU A 126 -4.96 15.53 1.17
N ASP A 127 -5.10 14.25 1.53
CA ASP A 127 -5.53 13.19 0.60
C ASP A 127 -7.01 13.36 0.22
N VAL A 128 -7.87 13.68 1.20
CA VAL A 128 -9.30 13.98 0.99
C VAL A 128 -9.48 15.23 0.14
N LEU A 129 -8.75 16.30 0.47
CA LEU A 129 -8.80 17.56 -0.28
C LEU A 129 -8.28 17.36 -1.70
N LYS A 130 -7.19 16.61 -1.90
CA LYS A 130 -6.68 16.31 -3.23
C LYS A 130 -7.72 15.56 -4.06
N ALA A 131 -8.35 14.52 -3.50
CA ALA A 131 -9.43 13.81 -4.18
C ALA A 131 -10.60 14.75 -4.49
N TYR A 132 -11.05 15.55 -3.52
CA TYR A 132 -12.11 16.54 -3.74
C TYR A 132 -11.77 17.53 -4.87
N TRP A 133 -10.57 18.11 -4.87
CA TRP A 133 -10.14 19.08 -5.88
C TRP A 133 -9.89 18.46 -7.26
N GLU A 134 -9.35 17.23 -7.33
CA GLU A 134 -9.16 16.48 -8.57
C GLU A 134 -10.51 16.18 -9.27
N TYR A 135 -11.60 16.16 -8.50
CA TYR A 135 -12.95 15.88 -8.99
C TYR A 135 -13.94 17.05 -8.83
N ALA A 136 -13.48 18.23 -8.40
CA ALA A 136 -14.33 19.42 -8.23
C ALA A 136 -14.99 19.85 -9.55
N ASP A 137 -14.30 19.65 -10.68
CA ASP A 137 -14.84 19.89 -12.02
C ASP A 137 -15.93 18.87 -12.42
N LYS A 138 -15.94 17.66 -11.82
CA LYS A 138 -16.97 16.62 -12.06
C LYS A 138 -18.18 16.75 -11.13
N ILE A 139 -17.97 17.20 -9.91
CA ILE A 139 -19.02 17.32 -8.87
C ILE A 139 -19.90 18.56 -9.09
N GLY A 140 -19.53 19.44 -10.02
CA GLY A 140 -20.25 20.68 -10.26
C GLY A 140 -19.94 21.70 -9.17
N ASN A 141 -19.47 22.87 -9.60
CA ASN A 141 -19.28 24.01 -8.71
C ASN A 141 -20.64 24.41 -8.08
N GLU A 142 -20.94 23.92 -6.89
CA GLU A 142 -21.88 24.59 -5.98
C GLU A 142 -21.22 24.92 -4.64
N LYS A 143 -21.30 26.21 -4.32
CA LYS A 143 -20.69 26.87 -3.17
C LYS A 143 -21.24 26.31 -1.85
N GLY A 144 -20.33 25.92 -0.96
CA GLY A 144 -20.63 25.70 0.46
C GLY A 144 -19.98 24.43 0.99
N VAL A 145 -18.74 24.52 1.45
CA VAL A 145 -18.04 23.39 2.09
C VAL A 145 -18.47 23.31 3.56
N PRO A 146 -18.96 22.16 4.08
CA PRO A 146 -19.19 21.98 5.51
C PRO A 146 -17.87 21.87 6.27
N GLU A 147 -17.84 22.38 7.50
CA GLU A 147 -16.72 22.19 8.44
C GLU A 147 -16.59 20.70 8.81
N TYR A 148 -15.36 20.16 8.82
CA TYR A 148 -15.09 18.75 9.18
C TYR A 148 -14.26 18.63 10.46
N GLU A 149 -14.59 17.60 11.23
CA GLU A 149 -13.97 17.26 12.52
C GLU A 149 -12.77 16.30 12.35
N TYR A 150 -11.69 16.55 13.08
CA TYR A 150 -10.41 15.85 12.97
C TYR A 150 -10.41 14.51 13.73
N ILE A 151 -10.11 13.40 13.03
CA ILE A 151 -9.87 12.09 13.65
C ILE A 151 -8.36 11.84 13.77
N ASN A 152 -7.91 11.45 14.97
CA ASN A 152 -6.51 11.18 15.26
C ASN A 152 -5.97 9.99 14.42
N PRO A 153 -4.73 10.09 13.89
CA PRO A 153 -4.12 9.00 13.13
C PRO A 153 -3.86 7.76 14.00
N VAL A 154 -4.04 6.58 13.40
CA VAL A 154 -3.81 5.26 14.04
C VAL A 154 -2.33 5.04 14.43
N TRP A 155 -1.40 5.82 13.85
CA TRP A 155 0.04 5.72 14.13
C TRP A 155 0.68 7.06 14.47
N LYS A 156 1.37 7.13 15.62
CA LYS A 156 2.40 8.14 15.87
C LYS A 156 3.70 7.66 15.24
N VAL A 157 4.13 8.31 14.16
CA VAL A 157 5.46 8.10 13.56
C VAL A 157 6.49 8.66 14.54
N ASP A 158 7.05 7.81 15.38
CA ASP A 158 8.10 8.16 16.32
C ASP A 158 9.47 8.10 15.62
N LYS A 159 10.07 9.27 15.37
CA LYS A 159 11.38 9.42 14.70
C LYS A 159 12.54 8.74 15.45
N LYS A 160 12.33 8.23 16.67
CA LYS A 160 13.34 7.48 17.46
C LYS A 160 13.33 5.96 17.20
N LYS A 161 12.36 5.43 16.45
CA LYS A 161 12.25 4.00 16.11
C LYS A 161 12.60 3.76 14.64
N PRO A 162 13.11 2.57 14.26
CA PRO A 162 13.29 2.22 12.86
C PRO A 162 11.98 2.36 12.08
N SER A 163 12.05 2.76 10.81
CA SER A 163 10.87 2.92 9.97
C SER A 163 10.21 1.57 9.69
N ILE A 164 8.93 1.62 9.33
CA ILE A 164 8.18 0.42 8.91
C ILE A 164 8.84 -0.29 7.72
N LYS A 165 9.46 0.47 6.81
CA LYS A 165 10.27 -0.05 5.69
C LYS A 165 11.43 -0.89 6.21
N LYS A 166 12.11 -0.42 7.25
CA LYS A 166 13.22 -1.14 7.85
C LYS A 166 12.77 -2.44 8.53
N TYR A 167 11.63 -2.41 9.21
CA TYR A 167 11.04 -3.63 9.77
C TYR A 167 10.66 -4.65 8.69
N ARG A 168 10.14 -4.19 7.54
CA ARG A 168 9.88 -5.07 6.40
C ARG A 168 11.15 -5.72 5.86
N GLU A 169 12.21 -4.94 5.65
CA GLU A 169 13.51 -5.47 5.18
C GLU A 169 14.00 -6.62 6.08
N TRP A 170 13.99 -6.41 7.40
CA TRP A 170 14.36 -7.45 8.36
C TRP A 170 13.41 -8.65 8.32
N TYR A 171 12.10 -8.41 8.18
CA TYR A 171 11.11 -9.47 8.07
C TYR A 171 11.33 -10.33 6.82
N LEU A 172 11.60 -9.74 5.66
CA LEU A 172 11.87 -10.46 4.41
C LEU A 172 13.19 -11.25 4.48
N ALA A 173 14.23 -10.67 5.09
CA ALA A 173 15.48 -11.38 5.35
C ALA A 173 15.27 -12.59 6.25
N TYR A 174 14.53 -12.42 7.35
CA TYR A 174 14.16 -13.50 8.27
C TYR A 174 13.32 -14.58 7.58
N ARG A 175 12.32 -14.21 6.77
CA ARG A 175 11.49 -15.14 5.99
C ARG A 175 12.32 -15.94 4.98
N SER A 176 13.41 -15.36 4.49
CA SER A 176 14.43 -16.02 3.66
C SER A 176 15.41 -16.88 4.46
N ARG A 177 15.10 -17.18 5.73
CA ARG A 177 15.89 -17.98 6.67
C ARG A 177 17.24 -17.38 7.06
N LYS A 178 17.43 -16.06 6.92
CA LYS A 178 18.62 -15.39 7.49
C LYS A 178 18.47 -15.30 9.01
N PRO A 179 19.46 -15.78 9.80
CA PRO A 179 19.50 -15.58 11.25
C PRO A 179 19.48 -14.09 11.62
N PHE A 180 18.89 -13.76 12.77
CA PHE A 180 18.86 -12.37 13.25
C PHE A 180 20.26 -11.78 13.44
N LYS A 181 21.23 -12.60 13.83
CA LYS A 181 22.63 -12.22 13.96
C LYS A 181 23.18 -11.71 12.63
N ASP A 182 23.03 -12.48 11.56
CA ASP A 182 23.52 -12.11 10.22
C ASP A 182 22.84 -10.84 9.69
N ILE A 183 21.56 -10.62 10.04
CA ILE A 183 20.87 -9.37 9.72
C ILE A 183 21.50 -8.20 10.49
N ALA A 184 21.80 -8.37 11.78
CA ALA A 184 22.46 -7.34 12.61
C ALA A 184 23.89 -7.03 12.15
N ASP A 185 24.65 -8.06 11.79
CA ASP A 185 26.00 -7.93 11.27
C ASP A 185 25.97 -7.14 9.94
N GLY A 186 25.01 -7.44 9.05
CA GLY A 186 24.81 -6.68 7.81
C GLY A 186 24.49 -5.19 8.02
N GLU A 187 23.68 -4.83 9.04
CA GLU A 187 23.45 -3.42 9.38
C GLU A 187 24.71 -2.71 9.89
N THR A 188 25.56 -3.46 10.60
CA THR A 188 26.83 -2.97 11.14
C THR A 188 27.85 -2.74 10.02
N GLU A 189 27.94 -3.67 9.07
CA GLU A 189 28.80 -3.54 7.88
C GLU A 189 28.38 -2.38 6.98
N ALA A 190 27.08 -2.13 6.85
CA ALA A 190 26.53 -1.01 6.09
C ALA A 190 26.60 0.33 6.82
N CYS A 191 27.04 0.35 8.09
CA CYS A 191 27.06 1.57 8.88
C CYS A 191 28.04 2.60 8.30
N PRO A 192 27.60 3.85 8.07
CA PRO A 192 28.49 4.90 7.56
C PRO A 192 29.58 5.29 8.56
N ILE A 193 29.42 4.92 9.84
CA ILE A 193 30.36 5.20 10.90
C ILE A 193 31.30 4.00 11.04
N LYS A 194 32.50 4.14 10.50
CA LYS A 194 33.52 3.07 10.40
C LYS A 194 34.19 2.76 11.74
N GLU A 195 34.21 3.71 12.66
CA GLU A 195 34.84 3.55 13.98
C GLU A 195 33.93 2.77 14.93
N PRO A 196 34.48 1.98 15.87
CA PRO A 196 33.67 1.32 16.90
C PRO A 196 32.83 2.32 17.70
N HIS A 197 31.53 2.07 17.82
CA HIS A 197 30.60 2.96 18.53
C HIS A 197 29.49 2.19 19.24
N ASP A 198 28.86 2.83 20.23
CA ASP A 198 27.71 2.28 20.92
C ASP A 198 26.52 2.12 19.96
N ILE A 199 25.81 0.99 20.07
CA ILE A 199 24.61 0.65 19.28
C ILE A 199 23.33 0.97 20.08
N GLY A 200 23.48 1.37 21.34
CA GLY A 200 22.42 1.70 22.29
C GLY A 200 22.04 3.19 22.32
N ARG A 201 21.79 3.70 23.53
CA ARG A 201 21.25 5.06 23.74
C ARG A 201 22.22 6.16 23.36
N ASN A 202 23.52 5.88 23.36
CA ASN A 202 24.57 6.86 23.09
C ASN A 202 25.14 6.73 21.67
N LYS A 203 24.38 6.11 20.75
CA LYS A 203 24.85 5.92 19.38
C LYS A 203 25.06 7.27 18.67
N PRO A 204 26.16 7.42 17.91
CA PRO A 204 26.43 8.65 17.19
C PRO A 204 25.36 8.95 16.13
N LYS A 205 25.20 10.24 15.81
CA LYS A 205 24.23 10.69 14.80
C LYS A 205 24.61 10.10 13.43
N GLY A 206 23.66 9.44 12.78
CA GLY A 206 23.90 8.73 11.51
C GLY A 206 24.21 7.24 11.65
N CYS A 207 24.33 6.71 12.88
CA CYS A 207 24.48 5.28 13.11
C CYS A 207 23.23 4.49 12.69
N THR A 208 23.43 3.53 11.79
CA THR A 208 22.41 2.57 11.33
C THR A 208 22.53 1.20 11.99
N CYS A 209 23.47 0.99 12.92
CA CYS A 209 23.60 -0.28 13.62
C CYS A 209 22.37 -0.57 14.49
N PHE A 210 21.98 -1.85 14.53
CA PHE A 210 20.94 -2.37 15.41
C PHE A 210 21.37 -3.70 16.01
N ASN A 211 21.10 -3.89 17.30
CA ASN A 211 21.34 -5.18 17.95
C ASN A 211 20.25 -6.21 17.58
N GLU A 212 20.56 -7.48 17.81
CA GLU A 212 19.66 -8.61 17.49
C GLU A 212 18.28 -8.47 18.14
N SER A 213 18.23 -7.98 19.39
CA SER A 213 16.96 -7.79 20.12
C SER A 213 16.04 -6.77 19.43
N THR A 214 16.62 -5.66 18.94
CA THR A 214 15.88 -4.62 18.21
C THR A 214 15.34 -5.17 16.90
N ILE A 215 16.16 -5.91 16.15
CA ILE A 215 15.77 -6.52 14.88
C ILE A 215 14.63 -7.52 15.10
N ARG A 216 14.76 -8.41 16.09
CA ARG A 216 13.73 -9.39 16.46
C ARG A 216 12.40 -8.72 16.75
N LYS A 217 12.39 -7.66 17.58
CA LYS A 217 11.18 -6.88 17.88
C LYS A 217 10.58 -6.23 16.64
N GLY A 218 11.41 -5.72 15.73
CA GLY A 218 10.98 -5.17 14.45
C GLY A 218 10.31 -6.22 13.57
N VAL A 219 10.91 -7.41 13.45
CA VAL A 219 10.34 -8.54 12.71
C VAL A 219 9.03 -9.02 13.32
N GLU A 220 8.94 -9.16 14.63
CA GLU A 220 7.70 -9.53 15.33
C GLU A 220 6.60 -8.49 15.13
N THR A 221 6.96 -7.20 15.20
CA THR A 221 6.04 -6.10 14.94
C THR A 221 5.47 -6.19 13.52
N TYR A 222 6.33 -6.32 12.51
CA TYR A 222 5.91 -6.41 11.11
C TYR A 222 5.12 -7.68 10.81
N LYS A 223 5.57 -8.83 11.33
CA LYS A 223 4.85 -10.10 11.21
C LYS A 223 3.43 -9.97 11.76
N SER A 224 3.25 -9.32 12.90
CA SER A 224 1.92 -9.07 13.46
C SER A 224 1.04 -8.24 12.52
N LEU A 225 1.61 -7.30 11.75
CA LEU A 225 0.87 -6.51 10.77
C LEU A 225 0.47 -7.35 9.56
N VAL A 226 1.37 -8.20 9.06
CA VAL A 226 1.06 -9.15 7.98
C VAL A 226 -0.08 -10.08 8.40
N GLU A 227 -0.08 -10.55 9.65
CA GLU A 227 -1.13 -11.41 10.20
C GLU A 227 -2.44 -10.65 10.50
N LYS A 228 -2.37 -9.42 11.04
CA LYS A 228 -3.52 -8.61 11.45
C LYS A 228 -4.15 -7.73 10.38
N ALA A 229 -3.47 -7.50 9.24
CA ALA A 229 -4.02 -6.65 8.18
C ALA A 229 -5.48 -7.08 7.88
N PRO A 230 -6.41 -6.12 7.80
CA PRO A 230 -7.82 -6.42 7.94
C PRO A 230 -8.28 -7.44 6.89
N ALA A 231 -8.98 -8.47 7.36
CA ALA A 231 -10.01 -9.10 6.57
C ALA A 231 -11.29 -8.35 6.96
N PHE A 232 -11.76 -7.46 6.08
CA PHE A 232 -13.04 -6.76 6.28
C PHE A 232 -14.21 -7.67 5.91
#